data_AF-A0A7V9UL68-F1
#
_entry.id   AF-A0A7V9UL68-F1
#
_cell.length_a   1.000
_cell.length_b   1.000
_cell.length_c   1.000
_cell.angle_alpha   90.00
_cell.angle_beta   90.00
_cell.angle_gamma   90.00
#
_symmetry.space_group_name_H-M   'P 1'
#
loop_
_entity.id
_entity.type
_entity.pdbx_description
1 polymer ?
#
loop_
_entity_poly.entity_id
_entity_poly.type
_entity_poly.pdbx_seq_one_letter_code
_entity_poly.pdbx_strand_id
1 'polypeptide(L)'
;AADLADGMTPEVIARFRKAILELRRKPNLSDELYKRMEQAYAKVLPGYGVKAKDVTGGVFFVIGPEKQFGLYEDYLKTVEGADTRVFRLYPRDFWMPPSIGDSVGKSTYTEDERHRLFQAVGITEDDSLIIEIARKIGIVDVDGTPNSEFQTFVEAHLEWGQKNKAWVLEHLLQKKAQEYVMSHK
;
A
#
# COMPACT_ATOMS: atom_id res chain seq x y z
N ALA A 1 -20.18 6.40 28.40
CA ALA A 1 -19.52 7.66 28.00
C ALA A 1 -19.03 7.46 26.56
N ALA A 2 -19.86 7.46 25.52
CA ALA A 2 -20.84 8.45 25.04
C ALA A 2 -20.24 9.77 24.52
N ASP A 3 -18.91 9.86 24.45
CA ASP A 3 -18.26 10.83 23.57
C ASP A 3 -18.18 10.22 22.17
N LEU A 4 -18.96 10.82 21.28
CA LEU A 4 -19.00 10.50 19.86
C LEU A 4 -17.59 10.64 19.28
N ALA A 5 -17.16 9.64 18.51
CA ALA A 5 -15.79 9.38 18.05
C ALA A 5 -15.07 10.53 17.29
N ASP A 6 -15.72 11.68 17.11
CA ASP A 6 -15.23 12.84 16.34
C ASP A 6 -15.30 14.17 17.14
N GLY A 7 -15.43 14.14 18.47
CA GLY A 7 -15.44 15.35 19.31
C GLY A 7 -16.70 16.22 19.20
N MET A 8 -17.78 15.68 18.62
CA MET A 8 -19.06 16.35 18.47
C MET A 8 -19.99 15.98 19.63
N THR A 9 -20.31 16.91 20.54
CA THR A 9 -21.18 16.61 21.68
C THR A 9 -22.67 16.57 21.28
N PRO A 10 -23.55 15.90 22.07
CA PRO A 10 -25.00 15.93 21.85
C PRO A 10 -25.59 17.36 21.77
N GLU A 11 -25.05 18.29 22.55
CA GLU A 11 -25.48 19.70 22.56
C GLU A 11 -25.12 20.40 21.25
N VAL A 12 -23.96 20.12 20.68
CA VAL A 12 -23.53 20.64 19.37
C VAL A 12 -24.50 20.17 18.29
N ILE A 13 -24.83 18.87 18.29
CA ILE A 13 -25.78 18.29 17.33
C ILE A 13 -27.18 18.89 17.53
N ALA A 14 -27.65 19.02 18.77
CA ALA A 14 -28.96 19.58 19.09
C ALA A 14 -29.08 21.03 18.62
N ARG A 15 -28.05 21.85 18.86
CA ARG A 15 -27.98 23.24 18.40
C ARG A 15 -28.04 23.33 16.87
N PHE A 16 -27.23 22.52 16.17
CA PHE A 16 -27.21 22.49 14.71
C PHE A 16 -28.58 22.11 14.13
N ARG A 17 -29.21 21.05 14.65
CA ARG A 17 -30.54 20.60 14.20
C ARG A 17 -31.62 21.66 14.43
N LYS A 18 -31.62 22.34 15.59
CA LYS A 18 -32.55 23.45 15.87
C LYS A 18 -32.36 24.60 14.87
N ALA A 19 -31.12 24.99 14.59
CA ALA A 19 -30.82 26.04 13.61
C ALA A 19 -31.32 25.68 12.20
N ILE A 20 -31.22 24.43 11.76
CA ILE A 20 -31.81 23.97 10.48
C ILE A 20 -33.33 24.14 10.47
N LEU A 21 -34.01 23.75 11.56
CA LEU A 21 -35.47 23.86 11.65
C LEU A 21 -35.93 25.32 11.65
N GLU A 22 -35.19 26.22 12.30
CA GLU A 22 -35.44 27.65 12.27
C GLU A 22 -35.19 28.23 10.87
N LEU A 23 -34.08 27.85 10.23
CA LEU A 23 -33.74 28.29 8.88
C LEU A 23 -34.84 27.90 7.87
N ARG A 24 -35.41 26.69 7.99
CA ARG A 24 -36.52 26.22 7.14
C ARG A 24 -37.75 27.14 7.19
N ARG A 25 -37.97 27.89 8.28
CA ARG A 25 -39.09 28.82 8.40
C ARG A 25 -38.88 30.12 7.61
N LYS A 26 -37.69 30.35 7.06
CA LYS A 26 -37.38 31.54 6.28
C LYS A 26 -38.09 31.50 4.91
N PRO A 27 -38.98 32.45 4.59
CA PRO A 27 -39.82 32.39 3.38
C PRO A 27 -39.04 32.36 2.06
N ASN A 28 -37.90 33.03 2.01
CA ASN A 28 -37.04 33.17 0.83
C ASN A 28 -35.77 32.31 0.91
N LEU A 29 -35.78 31.23 1.71
CA LEU A 29 -34.60 30.39 1.93
C LEU A 29 -34.03 29.84 0.62
N SER A 30 -34.89 29.31 -0.26
CA SER A 30 -34.47 28.71 -1.52
C SER A 30 -33.69 29.71 -2.38
N ASP A 31 -34.20 30.93 -2.55
CA ASP A 31 -33.54 31.97 -3.35
C ASP A 31 -32.18 32.35 -2.78
N GLU A 32 -32.06 32.40 -1.46
CA GLU A 32 -30.78 32.69 -0.80
C GLU A 32 -29.77 31.55 -0.94
N LEU A 33 -30.23 30.30 -0.89
CA LEU A 33 -29.38 29.14 -1.14
C LEU A 33 -28.92 29.09 -2.60
N TYR A 34 -29.82 29.35 -3.55
CA TYR A 34 -29.49 29.41 -4.98
C TYR A 34 -28.45 30.49 -5.27
N LYS A 35 -28.54 31.68 -4.65
CA LYS A 35 -27.53 32.74 -4.80
C LYS A 35 -26.13 32.32 -4.34
N ARG A 36 -26.03 31.42 -3.36
CA ARG A 36 -24.75 30.94 -2.82
C ARG A 36 -24.21 29.72 -3.59
N MET A 37 -25.08 29.07 -4.34
CA MET A 37 -24.80 27.82 -5.04
C MET A 37 -23.61 27.97 -5.98
N GLU A 38 -23.57 29.06 -6.75
CA GLU A 38 -22.49 29.34 -7.70
C GLU A 38 -21.14 29.46 -6.99
N GLN A 39 -21.07 30.29 -5.94
CA GLN A 39 -19.85 30.50 -5.17
C GLN A 39 -19.34 29.22 -4.48
N ALA A 40 -20.26 28.38 -4.01
CA ALA A 40 -19.93 27.14 -3.33
C ALA A 40 -19.47 26.05 -4.31
N TYR A 41 -20.24 25.81 -5.37
CA TYR A 41 -19.98 24.69 -6.28
C TYR A 41 -18.89 24.97 -7.31
N ALA A 42 -18.65 26.24 -7.67
CA ALA A 42 -17.61 26.59 -8.63
C ALA A 42 -16.20 26.14 -8.19
N LYS A 43 -15.99 25.92 -6.88
CA LYS A 43 -14.72 25.44 -6.34
C LYS A 43 -14.53 23.93 -6.42
N VAL A 44 -15.61 23.16 -6.59
CA VAL A 44 -15.57 21.69 -6.51
C VAL A 44 -16.01 21.01 -7.80
N LEU A 45 -16.61 21.75 -8.74
CA LEU A 45 -17.06 21.25 -10.04
C LEU A 45 -16.27 21.90 -11.18
N PRO A 46 -15.29 21.20 -11.77
CA PRO A 46 -14.61 21.65 -12.97
C PRO A 46 -15.60 21.96 -14.09
N GLY A 47 -15.39 23.07 -14.78
CA GLY A 47 -16.26 23.58 -15.83
C GLY A 47 -17.42 24.47 -15.37
N TYR A 48 -17.60 24.72 -14.07
CA TYR A 48 -18.66 25.58 -13.56
C TYR A 48 -18.10 26.84 -12.87
N GLY A 49 -18.26 28.01 -13.50
CA GLY A 49 -17.90 29.30 -12.91
C GLY A 49 -16.38 29.56 -12.91
N VAL A 50 -15.67 29.04 -11.91
CA VAL A 50 -14.22 29.24 -11.74
C VAL A 50 -13.47 28.14 -12.48
N LYS A 51 -12.38 28.51 -13.18
CA LYS A 51 -11.53 27.54 -13.87
C LYS A 51 -10.88 26.60 -12.86
N ALA A 52 -10.83 25.31 -13.19
CA ALA A 52 -10.28 24.29 -12.30
C ALA A 52 -8.84 24.59 -11.85
N LYS A 53 -8.01 25.13 -12.75
CA LYS A 53 -6.60 25.51 -12.46
C LYS A 53 -6.45 26.66 -11.46
N ASP A 54 -7.48 27.48 -11.30
CA ASP A 54 -7.46 28.65 -10.42
C ASP A 54 -7.99 28.30 -9.01
N VAL A 55 -8.47 27.06 -8.80
CA VAL A 55 -8.88 26.55 -7.49
C VAL A 55 -7.65 26.11 -6.69
N THR A 56 -7.28 26.89 -5.67
CA THR A 56 -6.16 26.57 -4.78
C THR A 56 -6.35 25.22 -4.09
N GLY A 57 -5.40 24.30 -4.28
CA GLY A 57 -5.46 22.95 -3.72
C GLY A 57 -6.49 22.03 -4.37
N GLY A 58 -7.06 22.41 -5.52
CA GLY A 58 -8.07 21.64 -6.23
C GLY A 58 -7.53 20.31 -6.75
N VAL A 59 -8.05 19.20 -6.23
CA VAL A 59 -7.87 17.86 -6.79
C VAL A 59 -9.25 17.26 -6.99
N PHE A 60 -9.58 16.92 -8.24
CA PHE A 60 -10.94 16.55 -8.63
C PHE A 60 -11.00 15.08 -9.02
N PHE A 61 -11.88 14.34 -8.35
CA PHE A 61 -12.19 12.95 -8.67
C PHE A 61 -13.68 12.84 -9.00
N VAL A 62 -13.99 12.04 -10.01
CA VAL A 62 -15.37 11.77 -10.42
C VAL A 62 -15.54 10.27 -10.68
N ILE A 63 -16.66 9.72 -10.24
CA ILE A 63 -17.03 8.31 -10.42
C ILE A 63 -18.29 8.26 -11.27
N GLY A 64 -18.27 7.44 -12.32
CA GLY A 64 -19.38 7.35 -13.26
C GLY A 64 -19.09 6.42 -14.44
N PRO A 65 -20.07 6.25 -15.34
CA PRO A 65 -19.91 5.44 -16.55
C PRO A 65 -18.97 6.08 -17.58
N GLU A 66 -18.19 5.26 -18.29
CA GLU A 66 -17.19 5.72 -19.27
C GLU A 66 -17.75 6.69 -20.32
N LYS A 67 -18.97 6.42 -20.82
CA LYS A 67 -19.64 7.30 -21.80
C LYS A 67 -19.85 8.72 -21.26
N GLN A 68 -20.18 8.87 -19.97
CA GLN A 68 -20.37 10.18 -19.36
C GLN A 68 -19.05 10.93 -19.23
N PHE A 69 -17.96 10.22 -18.98
CA PHE A 69 -16.66 10.85 -18.90
C PHE A 69 -16.12 11.37 -20.23
N GLY A 70 -16.40 10.68 -21.35
CA GLY A 70 -16.09 11.20 -22.68
C GLY A 70 -16.81 12.51 -22.96
N LEU A 71 -18.13 12.53 -22.72
CA LEU A 71 -18.95 13.75 -22.83
C LEU A 71 -18.48 14.86 -21.88
N TYR A 72 -18.05 14.49 -20.68
CA TYR A 72 -17.56 15.45 -19.71
C TYR A 72 -16.20 16.04 -20.13
N GLU A 73 -15.27 15.23 -20.64
CA GLU A 73 -14.01 15.73 -21.20
C GLU A 73 -14.25 16.68 -22.36
N ASP A 74 -15.14 16.33 -23.30
CA ASP A 74 -15.49 17.18 -24.43
C ASP A 74 -16.05 18.53 -23.96
N TYR A 75 -16.95 18.51 -22.97
CA TYR A 75 -17.45 19.72 -22.34
C TYR A 75 -16.33 20.53 -21.70
N LEU A 76 -15.47 19.91 -20.89
CA LEU A 76 -14.36 20.57 -20.23
C LEU A 76 -13.38 21.20 -21.23
N LYS A 77 -13.17 20.60 -22.40
CA LYS A 77 -12.34 21.22 -23.45
C LYS A 77 -12.91 22.55 -23.94
N THR A 78 -14.24 22.69 -23.95
CA THR A 78 -14.89 23.96 -24.33
C THR A 78 -14.79 25.03 -23.24
N VAL A 79 -14.86 24.65 -21.97
CA VAL A 79 -14.96 25.61 -20.85
C VAL A 79 -13.67 25.79 -20.06
N GLU A 80 -12.73 24.86 -20.07
CA GLU A 80 -11.43 24.92 -19.38
C GLU A 80 -10.28 25.18 -20.39
N GLY A 81 -10.33 24.54 -21.56
CA GLY A 81 -9.41 24.74 -22.68
C GLY A 81 -9.16 23.46 -23.47
N ALA A 82 -8.78 23.56 -24.75
CA ALA A 82 -8.72 22.43 -25.69
C ALA A 82 -7.78 21.28 -25.24
N ASP A 83 -6.75 21.58 -24.44
CA ASP A 83 -5.80 20.61 -23.92
C ASP A 83 -6.28 19.91 -22.63
N THR A 84 -7.51 20.18 -22.17
CA THR A 84 -8.05 19.57 -20.95
C THR A 84 -8.29 18.08 -21.15
N ARG A 85 -7.85 17.29 -20.16
CA ARG A 85 -7.96 15.81 -20.18
C ARG A 85 -8.55 15.31 -18.87
N VAL A 86 -9.41 14.29 -18.98
CA VAL A 86 -9.91 13.52 -17.84
C VAL A 86 -9.11 12.22 -17.80
N PHE A 87 -8.25 12.09 -16.79
CA PHE A 87 -7.44 10.89 -16.62
C PHE A 87 -8.27 9.76 -16.02
N ARG A 88 -8.05 8.55 -16.53
CA ARG A 88 -8.61 7.32 -15.95
C ARG A 88 -7.66 6.79 -14.91
N LEU A 89 -8.24 6.40 -13.79
CA LEU A 89 -7.55 5.79 -12.67
C LEU A 89 -8.04 4.35 -12.61
N TYR A 90 -7.15 3.42 -12.92
CA TYR A 90 -7.44 2.00 -12.83
C TYR A 90 -6.89 1.46 -11.51
N PRO A 91 -7.52 0.41 -10.93
CA PRO A 91 -6.95 -0.26 -9.77
C PRO A 91 -5.49 -0.69 -10.00
N ARG A 92 -5.10 -1.09 -11.22
CA ARG A 92 -3.69 -1.40 -11.52
C ARG A 92 -2.71 -0.25 -11.18
N ASP A 93 -3.16 1.00 -11.24
CA ASP A 93 -2.31 2.17 -11.03
C ASP A 93 -1.99 2.44 -9.55
N PHE A 94 -2.75 1.87 -8.61
CA PHE A 94 -2.53 2.04 -7.17
C PHE A 94 -2.09 0.75 -6.47
N TRP A 95 -2.32 -0.39 -7.10
CA TRP A 95 -1.81 -1.66 -6.63
C TRP A 95 -0.46 -1.83 -7.29
N MET A 96 0.60 -1.46 -6.58
CA MET A 96 1.91 -2.02 -6.88
C MET A 96 1.74 -3.53 -6.81
N PRO A 97 1.84 -4.30 -7.92
CA PRO A 97 2.08 -5.71 -7.76
C PRO A 97 3.30 -5.81 -6.83
N PRO A 98 3.33 -6.74 -5.86
CA PRO A 98 4.59 -7.02 -5.19
C PRO A 98 5.61 -7.17 -6.31
N SER A 99 6.58 -6.28 -6.32
CA SER A 99 7.66 -6.26 -7.28
C SER A 99 8.10 -7.71 -7.47
N ILE A 100 7.85 -8.27 -8.65
CA ILE A 100 8.45 -9.53 -9.07
C ILE A 100 9.92 -9.17 -9.26
N GLY A 101 10.66 -9.10 -8.14
CA GLY A 101 11.98 -8.47 -8.06
C GLY A 101 12.41 -7.98 -6.67
N ASP A 102 11.55 -7.27 -5.91
CA ASP A 102 11.99 -6.67 -4.63
C ASP A 102 11.66 -7.52 -3.38
N SER A 103 11.36 -8.81 -3.55
CA SER A 103 11.58 -9.80 -2.48
C SER A 103 13.05 -10.18 -2.32
N VAL A 104 13.96 -9.66 -3.16
CA VAL A 104 15.39 -9.67 -2.84
C VAL A 104 15.72 -8.43 -2.01
N GLY A 105 15.12 -8.35 -0.82
CA GLY A 105 15.87 -7.78 0.28
C GLY A 105 17.15 -8.60 0.34
N LYS A 106 18.29 -8.05 -0.10
CA LYS A 106 19.59 -8.65 0.20
C LYS A 106 19.54 -9.02 1.67
N SER A 107 19.65 -10.31 1.97
CA SER A 107 19.57 -10.79 3.34
C SER A 107 20.47 -9.89 4.18
N THR A 108 19.99 -9.41 5.33
CA THR A 108 20.83 -8.63 6.25
C THR A 108 22.02 -9.45 6.79
N TYR A 109 21.97 -10.77 6.57
CA TYR A 109 23.03 -11.72 6.82
C TYR A 109 24.18 -11.56 5.83
N THR A 110 25.40 -11.65 6.36
CA THR A 110 26.61 -11.86 5.56
C THR A 110 26.55 -13.19 4.81
N GLU A 111 27.36 -13.34 3.75
CA GLU A 111 27.39 -14.57 2.96
C GLU A 111 27.72 -15.81 3.80
N ASP A 112 28.63 -15.66 4.76
CA ASP A 112 29.00 -16.74 5.68
C ASP A 112 27.83 -17.13 6.61
N GLU A 113 27.09 -16.14 7.13
CA GLU A 113 25.91 -16.40 7.97
C GLU A 113 24.78 -17.10 7.20
N ARG A 114 24.58 -16.74 5.92
CA ARG A 114 23.59 -17.41 5.07
C ARG A 114 23.89 -18.90 4.94
N HIS A 115 25.14 -19.26 4.68
CA HIS A 115 25.55 -20.67 4.60
C HIS A 115 25.47 -21.40 5.93
N ARG A 116 25.85 -20.76 7.05
CA ARG A 116 25.70 -21.34 8.39
C ARG A 116 24.24 -21.62 8.73
N LEU A 117 23.35 -20.67 8.46
CA LEU A 117 21.91 -20.83 8.69
C LEU A 117 21.32 -21.93 7.83
N PHE A 118 21.69 -21.99 6.55
CA PHE A 118 21.26 -23.05 5.65
C PHE A 118 21.74 -24.44 6.10
N GLN A 119 23.00 -24.57 6.53
CA GLN A 119 23.54 -25.81 7.06
C GLN A 119 22.85 -26.22 8.37
N ALA A 120 22.70 -25.27 9.30
CA ALA A 120 22.11 -25.55 10.61
C ALA A 120 20.63 -25.94 10.49
N VAL A 121 19.85 -25.23 9.66
CA VAL A 121 18.43 -25.55 9.48
C VAL A 121 18.24 -26.89 8.79
N GLY A 122 19.09 -27.26 7.83
CA GLY A 122 19.07 -28.59 7.22
C GLY A 122 19.31 -29.73 8.21
N ILE A 123 20.11 -29.50 9.26
CA ILE A 123 20.37 -30.49 10.33
C ILE A 123 19.15 -30.64 11.26
N THR A 124 18.28 -29.63 11.35
CA THR A 124 17.11 -29.70 12.24
C THR A 124 16.03 -30.67 11.77
N GLU A 125 15.98 -30.97 10.46
CA GLU A 125 14.95 -31.79 9.79
C GLU A 125 13.51 -31.25 9.97
N ASP A 126 13.36 -29.95 10.27
CA ASP A 126 12.06 -29.27 10.40
C ASP A 126 11.74 -28.52 9.10
N ASP A 127 10.87 -29.10 8.27
CA ASP A 127 10.47 -28.54 6.96
C ASP A 127 9.92 -27.12 7.06
N SER A 128 9.19 -26.80 8.14
CA SER A 128 8.62 -25.46 8.33
C SER A 128 9.72 -24.44 8.63
N LEU A 129 10.67 -24.83 9.46
CA LEU A 129 11.83 -24.00 9.78
C LEU A 129 12.76 -23.84 8.58
N ILE A 130 12.97 -24.90 7.79
CA ILE A 130 13.75 -24.87 6.55
C ILE A 130 13.19 -23.83 5.59
N ILE A 131 11.88 -23.84 5.33
CA ILE A 131 11.24 -22.87 4.43
C ILE A 131 11.33 -21.44 5.01
N GLU A 132 11.13 -21.28 6.32
CA GLU A 132 11.26 -19.97 6.97
C GLU A 132 12.67 -19.38 6.79
N ILE A 133 13.71 -20.17 7.07
CA ILE A 133 15.10 -19.72 6.97
C ILE A 133 15.52 -19.53 5.52
N ALA A 134 15.13 -20.43 4.62
CA ALA A 134 15.39 -20.29 3.18
C ALA A 134 14.82 -18.97 2.63
N ARG A 135 13.62 -18.57 3.10
CA ARG A 135 13.02 -17.28 2.72
C ARG A 135 13.81 -16.11 3.31
N LYS A 136 14.20 -16.20 4.58
CA LYS A 136 15.00 -15.15 5.26
C LYS A 136 16.37 -14.92 4.62
N ILE A 137 17.02 -15.97 4.11
CA ILE A 137 18.32 -15.86 3.41
C ILE A 137 18.17 -15.58 1.91
N GLY A 138 16.94 -15.41 1.41
CA GLY A 138 16.62 -14.92 0.08
C GLY A 138 16.75 -15.94 -1.06
N ILE A 139 16.68 -17.24 -0.78
CA ILE A 139 16.85 -18.31 -1.80
C ILE A 139 15.54 -18.96 -2.23
N VAL A 140 14.43 -18.66 -1.54
CA VAL A 140 13.07 -19.06 -1.94
C VAL A 140 12.13 -17.86 -1.87
N ASP A 141 11.09 -17.88 -2.70
CA ASP A 141 10.06 -16.86 -2.75
C ASP A 141 9.07 -16.96 -1.58
N VAL A 142 8.13 -16.01 -1.52
CA VAL A 142 7.11 -15.92 -0.46
C VAL A 142 6.25 -17.19 -0.39
N ASP A 143 6.01 -17.83 -1.53
CA ASP A 143 5.27 -19.08 -1.64
C ASP A 143 6.09 -20.33 -1.27
N GLY A 144 7.38 -20.16 -0.94
CA GLY A 144 8.30 -21.23 -0.57
C GLY A 144 8.95 -21.93 -1.77
N THR A 145 8.74 -21.46 -2.99
CA THR A 145 9.37 -22.03 -4.19
C THR A 145 10.80 -21.50 -4.37
N PRO A 146 11.76 -22.33 -4.84
CA PRO A 146 13.10 -21.87 -5.20
C PRO A 146 13.06 -20.74 -6.23
N ASN A 147 13.75 -19.64 -5.92
CA ASN A 147 13.87 -18.50 -6.84
C ASN A 147 15.12 -18.64 -7.73
N SER A 148 15.42 -17.60 -8.53
CA SER A 148 16.59 -17.60 -9.44
C SER A 148 17.95 -17.72 -8.73
N GLU A 149 18.03 -17.35 -7.44
CA GLU A 149 19.27 -17.39 -6.65
C GLU A 149 19.55 -18.76 -6.04
N PHE A 150 18.54 -19.64 -5.96
CA PHE A 150 18.63 -20.91 -5.25
C PHE A 150 19.78 -21.78 -5.75
N GLN A 151 19.84 -22.01 -7.07
CA GLN A 151 20.83 -22.90 -7.66
C GLN A 151 22.25 -22.39 -7.44
N THR A 152 22.49 -21.09 -7.68
CA THR A 152 23.78 -20.46 -7.47
C THR A 152 24.21 -20.51 -6.00
N PHE A 153 23.28 -20.28 -5.08
CA PHE A 153 23.57 -20.40 -3.65
C PHE A 153 23.93 -21.83 -3.24
N VAL A 154 23.21 -22.85 -3.72
CA VAL A 154 23.48 -24.26 -3.41
C VAL A 154 24.87 -24.67 -3.90
N GLU A 155 25.26 -24.25 -5.10
CA GLU A 155 26.61 -24.50 -5.63
C GLU A 155 27.70 -23.85 -4.77
N ALA A 156 27.53 -22.57 -4.42
CA ALA A 156 28.43 -21.86 -3.52
C ALA A 156 28.49 -22.49 -2.11
N HIS A 157 27.36 -23.00 -1.62
CA HIS A 157 27.26 -23.64 -0.31
C HIS A 157 28.08 -24.93 -0.24
N LEU A 158 28.11 -25.73 -1.31
CA LEU A 158 28.93 -26.93 -1.37
C LEU A 158 30.43 -26.60 -1.22
N GLU A 159 30.90 -25.55 -1.90
CA GLU A 159 32.28 -25.08 -1.77
C GLU A 159 32.57 -24.53 -0.36
N TRP A 160 31.62 -23.76 0.19
CA TRP A 160 31.72 -23.22 1.54
C TRP A 160 31.83 -24.33 2.59
N GLY A 161 31.02 -25.39 2.48
CA GLY A 161 31.02 -26.51 3.41
C GLY A 161 32.36 -27.27 3.43
N GLN A 162 33.03 -27.37 2.27
CA GLN A 162 34.37 -27.95 2.20
C GLN A 162 35.44 -27.10 2.91
N LYS A 163 35.29 -25.77 2.89
CA LYS A 163 36.21 -24.82 3.56
C LYS A 163 35.93 -24.70 5.06
N ASN A 164 34.70 -24.96 5.51
CA ASN A 164 34.25 -24.75 6.89
C ASN A 164 33.96 -26.06 7.66
N LYS A 165 34.64 -27.15 7.31
CA LYS A 165 34.42 -28.49 7.91
C LYS A 165 34.43 -28.51 9.43
N ALA A 166 35.32 -27.76 10.08
CA ALA A 166 35.40 -27.70 11.53
C ALA A 166 34.09 -27.18 12.15
N TRP A 167 33.52 -26.13 11.56
CA TRP A 167 32.24 -25.57 12.00
C TRP A 167 31.08 -26.54 11.75
N VAL A 168 31.04 -27.15 10.56
CA VAL A 168 30.02 -28.14 10.20
C VAL A 168 30.04 -29.31 11.20
N LEU A 169 31.20 -29.90 11.45
CA LEU A 169 31.37 -31.01 12.40
C LEU A 169 30.93 -30.65 13.82
N GLU A 170 31.20 -29.42 14.27
CA GLU A 170 30.77 -28.95 15.59
C GLU A 170 29.25 -28.84 15.72
N HIS A 171 28.56 -28.48 14.63
CA HIS A 171 27.12 -28.23 14.59
C HIS A 171 26.29 -29.40 14.05
N LEU A 172 26.91 -30.55 13.77
CA LEU A 172 26.20 -31.79 13.40
C LEU A 172 25.23 -32.29 14.49
N LEU A 173 25.39 -31.84 15.74
CA LEU A 173 24.45 -32.13 16.80
C LEU A 173 23.17 -31.29 16.61
N GLN A 174 22.04 -31.97 16.38
CA GLN A 174 20.73 -31.33 16.14
C GLN A 174 20.38 -30.24 17.15
N LYS A 175 20.68 -30.45 18.44
CA LYS A 175 20.46 -29.45 19.50
C LYS A 175 21.27 -28.15 19.28
N LYS A 176 22.55 -28.27 18.91
CA LYS A 176 23.40 -27.09 18.64
C LYS A 176 22.95 -26.36 17.37
N ALA A 177 22.54 -27.11 16.35
CA ALA A 177 22.00 -26.54 15.13
C ALA A 177 20.69 -25.77 15.39
N GLN A 178 19.79 -26.33 16.19
CA GLN A 178 18.56 -25.65 16.62
C GLN A 178 18.86 -24.39 17.44
N GLU A 179 19.76 -24.46 18.42
CA GLU A 179 20.18 -23.29 19.21
C GLU A 179 20.74 -22.17 18.31
N TYR A 180 21.56 -22.51 17.33
CA TYR A 180 22.10 -21.57 16.37
C TYR A 180 21.01 -20.94 15.49
N VAL A 181 20.08 -21.72 14.95
CA VAL A 181 18.98 -21.20 14.12
C VAL A 181 18.08 -20.27 14.95
N MET A 182 17.76 -20.67 16.19
CA MET A 182 16.87 -19.89 17.06
C MET A 182 17.51 -18.59 17.55
N SER A 183 18.84 -18.52 17.70
CA SER A 183 19.51 -17.26 18.06
C SER A 183 19.57 -16.24 16.92
N HIS A 184 19.26 -16.66 15.69
CA HIS A 184 19.23 -15.83 14.48
C HIS A 184 17.81 -15.75 13.87
N LYS A 185 16.79 -16.17 14.62
CA LYS A 185 15.40 -16.06 14.21
C LYS A 185 14.86 -14.66 14.46
#